data_AF-A0A6J3C5K0-F1
#
_entry.id   AF-A0A6J3C5K0-F1
#
_cell.length_a   1.000
_cell.length_b   1.000
_cell.length_c   1.000
_cell.angle_alpha   90.00
_cell.angle_beta   90.00
_cell.angle_gamma   90.00
#
_symmetry.space_group_name_H-M   'P 1'
#
loop_
_entity.id
_entity.type
_entity.pdbx_description
1 polymer ?
#
loop_
_entity_poly.entity_id
_entity_poly.type
_entity_poly.pdbx_seq_one_letter_code
_entity_poly.pdbx_strand_id
1 'polypeptide(L)'
;MSYQPCPPSTPEPCPQVCPPPPPAPPCRVKPIMRGLHWAQTKLIIAQGFGLAFLGGAAYYVLISLPRMEAYKDFYAKGEFEDWADEMAKKGLFQSVPVESLKR
;
A
#
# COMPACT_ATOMS: atom_id res chain seq x y z
N MET A 1 102.13 -22.60 -13.15
CA MET A 1 101.23 -23.19 -12.12
C MET A 1 100.88 -22.10 -11.13
N SER A 2 99.64 -21.63 -11.13
CA SER A 2 99.09 -20.77 -10.09
C SER A 2 97.62 -21.13 -9.92
N TYR A 3 97.30 -21.67 -8.74
CA TYR A 3 95.98 -22.16 -8.36
C TYR A 3 95.16 -20.97 -7.83
N GLN A 4 94.00 -20.69 -8.43
CA GLN A 4 93.04 -19.71 -7.91
C GLN A 4 91.94 -20.46 -7.13
N PRO A 5 91.61 -20.06 -5.89
CA PRO A 5 90.55 -20.70 -5.12
C PRO A 5 89.17 -20.27 -5.62
N CYS A 6 88.24 -21.21 -5.76
CA CYS A 6 86.87 -20.94 -6.19
C CYS A 6 86.12 -20.06 -5.17
N PRO A 7 85.25 -19.13 -5.61
CA PRO A 7 84.38 -18.37 -4.71
C PRO A 7 83.26 -19.27 -4.12
N PRO A 8 82.72 -18.94 -2.93
CA PRO A 8 81.68 -19.74 -2.30
C PRO A 8 80.39 -19.73 -3.12
N SER A 9 79.70 -20.88 -3.18
CA SER A 9 78.42 -21.05 -3.88
C SER A 9 77.34 -20.14 -3.29
N THR A 10 76.62 -19.43 -4.15
CA THR A 10 75.45 -18.63 -3.77
C THR A 10 74.37 -19.55 -3.18
N PRO A 11 73.73 -19.18 -2.05
CA PRO A 11 72.61 -19.94 -1.51
C PRO A 11 71.48 -19.98 -2.55
N GLU A 12 70.90 -21.17 -2.77
CA GLU A 12 69.80 -21.32 -3.71
C GLU A 12 68.63 -20.41 -3.31
N PRO A 13 68.03 -19.67 -4.25
CA PRO A 13 66.86 -18.85 -3.95
C PRO A 13 65.73 -19.79 -3.54
N CYS A 14 65.20 -19.60 -2.32
CA CYS A 14 64.05 -20.35 -1.83
C CYS A 14 62.93 -20.35 -2.89
N PRO A 15 62.29 -21.48 -3.20
CA PRO A 15 61.16 -21.49 -4.11
C PRO A 15 60.05 -20.65 -3.48
N GLN A 16 59.86 -19.44 -3.99
CA GLN A 16 58.72 -18.58 -3.69
C GLN A 16 57.48 -19.23 -4.32
N VAL A 17 57.00 -20.31 -3.70
CA VAL A 17 55.71 -20.91 -4.04
C VAL A 17 54.66 -20.00 -3.41
N CYS A 18 54.33 -18.91 -4.10
CA CYS A 18 53.15 -18.12 -3.75
C CYS A 18 51.93 -19.04 -3.89
N PRO A 19 51.06 -19.15 -2.86
CA PRO A 19 49.79 -19.86 -3.03
C PRO A 19 48.99 -19.18 -4.15
N PRO A 20 48.22 -19.95 -4.94
CA PRO A 20 47.40 -19.38 -6.02
C PRO A 20 46.45 -18.33 -5.43
N PRO A 21 46.19 -17.21 -6.15
CA PRO A 21 45.26 -16.20 -5.69
C PRO A 21 43.87 -16.83 -5.45
N PRO A 22 43.14 -16.36 -4.42
CA PRO A 22 41.81 -16.88 -4.15
C PRO A 22 40.89 -16.68 -5.37
N PRO A 23 39.90 -17.58 -5.59
CA PRO A 23 38.97 -17.46 -6.70
C PRO A 23 38.24 -16.12 -6.65
N ALA A 24 38.10 -15.46 -7.81
CA ALA A 24 37.39 -14.21 -7.90
C ALA A 24 35.95 -14.38 -7.34
N PRO A 25 35.44 -13.44 -6.52
CA PRO A 25 34.07 -13.51 -6.03
C PRO A 25 33.10 -13.57 -7.21
N PRO A 26 31.95 -14.25 -7.09
CA PRO A 26 30.98 -14.33 -8.17
C PRO A 26 30.62 -12.91 -8.63
N CYS A 27 30.92 -12.62 -9.90
CA CYS A 27 30.70 -11.30 -10.48
C CYS A 27 29.21 -10.97 -10.42
N ARG A 28 28.83 -10.00 -9.58
CA ARG A 28 27.45 -9.51 -9.51
C ARG A 28 27.06 -8.94 -10.87
N VAL A 29 25.89 -9.35 -11.36
CA VAL A 29 25.35 -8.81 -12.62
C VAL A 29 25.13 -7.31 -12.46
N LYS A 30 25.52 -6.54 -13.48
CA LYS A 30 25.37 -5.08 -13.46
C LYS A 30 23.88 -4.72 -13.37
N PRO A 31 23.45 -3.94 -12.35
CA PRO A 31 22.06 -3.51 -12.25
C PRO A 31 21.71 -2.50 -13.33
N ILE A 32 20.41 -2.29 -13.53
CA ILE A 32 19.91 -1.23 -14.40
C ILE A 32 20.20 0.13 -13.74
N MET A 33 21.15 0.88 -14.31
CA MET A 33 21.61 2.16 -13.75
C MET A 33 20.95 3.40 -14.41
N ARG A 34 20.05 3.21 -15.38
CA ARG A 34 19.43 4.31 -16.14
C ARG A 34 17.91 4.23 -16.04
N GLY A 35 17.27 5.41 -16.00
CA GLY A 35 15.81 5.52 -16.03
C GLY A 35 15.09 5.11 -14.74
N LEU A 36 15.81 4.99 -13.62
CA LEU A 36 15.24 4.53 -12.35
C LEU A 36 14.08 5.42 -11.87
N HIS A 37 14.24 6.75 -11.98
CA HIS A 37 13.18 7.69 -11.61
C HIS A 37 11.90 7.49 -12.44
N TRP A 38 12.02 7.34 -13.76
CA TRP A 38 10.87 7.13 -14.64
C TRP A 38 10.14 5.81 -14.35
N ALA A 39 10.89 4.74 -14.10
CA ALA A 39 10.33 3.45 -13.70
C ALA A 39 9.57 3.55 -12.37
N GLN A 40 10.15 4.26 -11.39
CA GLN A 40 9.53 4.48 -10.09
C GLN A 40 8.27 5.35 -10.21
N THR A 41 8.31 6.44 -10.97
CA THR A 41 7.13 7.31 -11.17
C THR A 41 5.97 6.55 -11.78
N LYS A 42 6.22 5.70 -12.78
CA LYS A 42 5.16 4.85 -13.39
C LYS A 42 4.49 3.94 -12.36
N LEU A 43 5.29 3.29 -11.51
CA LEU A 43 4.77 2.41 -10.47
C LEU A 43 3.94 3.18 -9.44
N ILE A 44 4.42 4.34 -8.98
CA ILE A 44 3.71 5.16 -7.99
C ILE A 44 2.40 5.68 -8.56
N ILE A 45 2.38 6.13 -9.81
CA ILE A 45 1.14 6.60 -10.46
C ILE A 45 0.13 5.45 -10.57
N ALA A 46 0.57 4.26 -11.01
CA ALA A 46 -0.29 3.10 -11.12
C ALA A 46 -0.88 2.69 -9.75
N GLN A 47 -0.04 2.68 -8.70
CA GLN A 47 -0.48 2.42 -7.33
C GLN A 47 -1.45 3.49 -6.82
N GLY A 48 -1.18 4.76 -7.10
CA GLY A 48 -2.04 5.88 -6.73
C GLY A 48 -3.44 5.75 -7.32
N PHE A 49 -3.54 5.46 -8.62
CA PHE A 49 -4.84 5.20 -9.25
C PHE A 49 -5.54 3.97 -8.68
N GLY A 50 -4.80 2.88 -8.43
CA GLY A 50 -5.36 1.69 -7.79
C GLY A 50 -5.95 1.98 -6.41
N LEU A 51 -5.20 2.68 -5.56
CA LEU A 51 -5.64 3.04 -4.21
C LEU A 51 -6.81 4.03 -4.23
N ALA A 52 -6.79 5.02 -5.11
CA ALA A 52 -7.89 5.97 -5.26
C ALA A 52 -9.19 5.26 -5.69
N PHE A 53 -9.10 4.34 -6.66
CA PHE A 53 -10.25 3.54 -7.09
C PHE A 53 -10.80 2.68 -5.96
N LEU A 54 -9.93 1.97 -5.24
CA LEU A 54 -10.33 1.14 -4.10
C LEU A 54 -10.98 1.97 -2.98
N GLY A 55 -10.42 3.15 -2.68
CA GLY A 55 -10.99 4.07 -1.69
C GLY A 55 -12.39 4.56 -2.09
N GLY A 56 -12.55 4.97 -3.36
CA GLY A 56 -13.86 5.38 -3.89
C GLY A 56 -14.89 4.25 -3.88
N ALA A 57 -14.49 3.05 -4.29
CA ALA A 57 -15.34 1.87 -4.26
C ALA A 57 -15.77 1.50 -2.83
N ALA A 58 -14.83 1.53 -1.87
CA ALA A 58 -15.12 1.27 -0.47
C ALA A 58 -16.13 2.26 0.10
N TYR A 59 -15.97 3.57 -0.16
CA TYR A 59 -16.93 4.58 0.29
C TYR A 59 -18.32 4.37 -0.33
N TYR A 60 -18.37 4.05 -1.63
CA TYR A 60 -19.64 3.82 -2.30
C TYR A 60 -20.39 2.63 -1.70
N VAL A 61 -19.70 1.50 -1.52
CA VAL A 61 -20.32 0.27 -1.01
C VAL A 61 -20.67 0.37 0.48
N LEU A 62 -19.78 0.91 1.31
CA LEU A 62 -19.96 0.89 2.77
C LEU A 62 -20.79 2.05 3.30
N ILE A 63 -20.90 3.15 2.56
CA ILE A 63 -21.59 4.36 3.04
C ILE A 63 -22.73 4.73 2.09
N SER A 64 -22.47 4.86 0.79
CA SER A 64 -23.47 5.38 -0.13
C SER A 64 -24.63 4.41 -0.35
N LEU A 65 -24.34 3.12 -0.61
CA LEU A 65 -25.36 2.08 -0.79
C LEU A 65 -26.26 1.88 0.43
N PRO A 66 -25.74 1.62 1.66
CA PRO A 66 -26.61 1.39 2.81
C PRO A 66 -27.43 2.63 3.16
N ARG A 67 -26.90 3.84 2.93
CA ARG A 67 -27.69 5.07 3.07
C ARG A 67 -28.87 5.07 2.09
N MET A 68 -28.61 4.84 0.80
CA MET A 68 -29.67 4.82 -0.21
C MET A 68 -30.72 3.74 0.07
N GLU A 69 -30.29 2.56 0.50
CA GLU A 69 -31.16 1.46 0.88
C GLU A 69 -32.01 1.82 2.10
N ALA A 70 -31.42 2.38 3.16
CA ALA A 70 -32.15 2.82 4.35
C ALA A 70 -33.21 3.87 4.02
N TYR A 71 -32.91 4.86 3.17
CA TYR A 71 -33.91 5.83 2.71
C TYR A 71 -35.01 5.15 1.89
N LYS A 72 -34.65 4.26 0.97
CA LYS A 72 -35.61 3.51 0.16
C LYS A 72 -36.55 2.69 1.04
N ASP A 73 -36.01 2.00 2.04
CA ASP A 73 -36.75 1.20 3.00
C ASP A 73 -37.68 2.06 3.86
N PHE A 74 -37.19 3.21 4.33
CA PHE A 74 -38.00 4.17 5.09
C PHE A 74 -39.23 4.63 4.30
N TYR A 75 -39.06 4.98 3.02
CA TYR A 75 -40.19 5.39 2.17
C TYR A 75 -41.08 4.22 1.71
N ALA A 76 -40.54 3.02 1.59
CA ALA A 76 -41.33 1.84 1.21
C ALA A 76 -42.21 1.33 2.35
N LYS A 77 -41.75 1.45 3.61
CA LYS A 77 -42.44 0.97 4.81
C LYS A 77 -43.18 2.07 5.57
N GLY A 78 -43.03 3.33 5.14
CA GLY A 78 -43.59 4.48 5.84
C GLY A 78 -45.10 4.58 5.70
N GLU A 79 -45.84 4.17 6.73
CA GLU A 79 -47.24 4.58 6.90
C GLU A 79 -47.28 5.97 7.52
N PHE A 80 -47.06 6.98 6.65
CA PHE A 80 -46.87 8.37 7.07
C PHE A 80 -48.09 8.98 7.76
N GLU A 81 -49.30 8.51 7.44
CA GLU A 81 -50.54 8.97 8.08
C GLU A 81 -50.61 8.50 9.54
N ASP A 82 -50.36 7.21 9.79
CA ASP A 82 -50.31 6.66 11.14
C ASP A 82 -49.24 7.32 12.00
N TRP A 83 -48.08 7.62 11.40
CA TRP A 83 -47.01 8.32 12.10
C TRP A 83 -47.37 9.78 12.40
N ALA A 84 -48.04 10.46 11.47
CA ALA A 84 -48.55 11.81 11.69
C ALA A 84 -49.62 11.83 12.80
N ASP A 85 -50.53 10.86 12.81
CA ASP A 85 -51.54 10.72 13.85
C ASP A 85 -50.93 10.45 15.23
N GLU A 86 -49.88 9.63 15.31
CA GLU A 86 -49.12 9.45 16.55
C GLU A 86 -48.46 10.75 17.02
N MET A 87 -47.84 11.51 16.11
CA MET A 87 -47.21 12.78 16.45
C MET A 87 -48.24 13.83 16.89
N ALA A 88 -49.41 13.85 16.26
CA ALA A 88 -50.51 14.72 16.61
C ALA A 88 -51.07 14.38 18.01
N LYS A 89 -51.24 13.08 18.31
CA LYS A 89 -51.62 12.61 19.66
C LYS A 89 -50.60 12.97 20.73
N LYS A 90 -49.30 12.97 20.39
CA LYS A 90 -48.20 13.43 21.26
C LYS A 90 -48.16 14.96 21.42
N GLY A 91 -48.98 15.70 20.68
CA GLY A 91 -49.06 17.16 20.76
C GLY A 91 -47.88 17.90 20.15
N LEU A 92 -47.18 17.30 19.18
CA LEU A 92 -46.05 17.94 18.50
C LEU A 92 -46.47 19.11 17.60
N PHE A 93 -47.68 19.06 17.04
CA PHE A 93 -48.14 20.04 16.07
C PHE A 93 -48.84 21.21 16.75
N GLN A 94 -48.37 22.43 16.48
CA GLN A 94 -49.05 23.66 16.92
C GLN A 94 -50.39 23.86 16.19
N SER A 95 -50.51 23.33 14.97
CA SER A 95 -51.72 23.44 14.14
C SER A 95 -52.84 22.49 14.56
N VAL A 96 -52.55 21.44 15.33
CA VAL A 96 -53.55 20.44 15.75
C VAL A 96 -53.55 20.39 17.28
N PRO A 97 -54.48 21.11 17.95
CA PRO A 97 -54.56 21.08 19.41
C PRO A 97 -54.99 19.69 19.89
N VAL A 98 -54.31 19.16 20.90
CA VAL A 98 -54.53 17.80 21.44
C VAL A 98 -55.99 17.57 21.86
N GLU A 99 -56.68 18.63 22.30
CA GLU A 99 -58.10 18.55 22.68
C GLU A 99 -59.02 18.20 21.51
N SER A 100 -58.68 18.60 20.29
CA SER A 100 -59.46 18.26 19.09
C SER A 100 -59.43 16.76 18.75
N LEU A 101 -58.43 16.03 19.27
CA LEU A 101 -58.24 14.59 19.06
C LEU A 101 -58.82 13.73 20.19
N LYS A 102 -59.19 14.33 21.34
CA LYS A 102 -59.90 13.67 22.43
C LYS A 102 -61.41 13.69 22.14
N ARG A 103 -61.87 12.78 21.28
CA ARG A 103 -63.30 12.55 21.06
C ARG A 103 -63.72 11.20 21.63
#